data_AF-A0A6S7FYJ1-F1
#
_entry.id   AF-A0A6S7FYJ1-F1
#
_cell.length_a   1.000
_cell.length_b   1.000
_cell.length_c   1.000
_cell.angle_alpha   90.00
_cell.angle_beta   90.00
_cell.angle_gamma   90.00
#
_symmetry.space_group_name_H-M   'P 1'
#
loop_
_entity.id
_entity.type
_entity.pdbx_description
1 polymer ?
#
loop_
_entity_poly.entity_id
_entity_poly.type
_entity_poly.pdbx_seq_one_letter_code
_entity_poly.pdbx_strand_id
1 'polypeptide(L)'
;MATRLLRKTSKSLVSQRFNVAIRCLASEAGGATMPLTFGSPQTAYYHNVDVKQVDVPSGTGTFGILPNHVPTLAVLRPGVVTVFEDEGTKKYFVSSGTVTINEDSSLQVLAEEAVPLEQLDMSVSDVIV
;
A
#
# COMPACT_ATOMS: atom_id res chain seq x y z
N MET A 1 -72.61 -38.09 -19.89
CA MET A 1 -71.41 -38.69 -20.52
C MET A 1 -70.19 -38.01 -19.90
N ALA A 2 -69.51 -38.71 -18.98
CA ALA A 2 -68.48 -38.14 -18.11
C ALA A 2 -67.08 -38.25 -18.73
N THR A 3 -66.31 -37.16 -18.77
CA THR A 3 -64.92 -37.15 -19.24
C THR A 3 -63.97 -36.61 -18.16
N ARG A 4 -63.46 -37.58 -17.39
CA ARG A 4 -62.09 -37.76 -16.87
C ARG A 4 -61.14 -36.54 -16.75
N LEU A 5 -60.73 -36.34 -15.50
CA LEU A 5 -59.46 -35.80 -14.98
C LEU A 5 -58.30 -35.67 -15.97
N LEU A 6 -57.59 -34.54 -15.94
CA LEU A 6 -56.13 -34.53 -15.84
C LEU A 6 -55.61 -33.29 -15.09
N ARG A 7 -55.14 -33.53 -13.87
CA ARG A 7 -54.40 -32.61 -13.00
C ARG A 7 -53.00 -32.41 -13.60
N LYS A 8 -52.71 -31.27 -14.21
CA LYS A 8 -51.33 -30.88 -14.55
C LYS A 8 -50.72 -30.09 -13.39
N THR A 9 -50.24 -30.80 -12.38
CA THR A 9 -49.18 -30.30 -11.51
C THR A 9 -47.87 -30.84 -12.05
N SER A 10 -47.01 -30.00 -12.64
CA SER A 10 -45.59 -30.33 -12.70
C SER A 10 -44.72 -29.09 -12.96
N LYS A 11 -44.14 -28.64 -11.85
CA LYS A 11 -42.73 -28.26 -11.69
C LYS A 11 -42.24 -27.08 -12.54
N SER A 12 -42.39 -25.91 -11.92
CA SER A 12 -41.45 -24.79 -12.00
C SER A 12 -40.02 -25.28 -12.23
N LEU A 13 -39.51 -25.05 -13.44
CA LEU A 13 -38.08 -25.09 -13.75
C LEU A 13 -37.56 -23.66 -13.64
N VAL A 14 -37.54 -23.11 -12.42
CA VAL A 14 -36.63 -22.02 -12.13
C VAL A 14 -35.24 -22.65 -12.08
N SER A 15 -34.57 -22.60 -13.22
CA SER A 15 -33.12 -22.81 -13.32
C SER A 15 -32.46 -21.74 -12.46
N GLN A 16 -32.36 -22.00 -11.16
CA GLN A 16 -31.47 -21.26 -10.28
C GLN A 16 -30.06 -21.66 -10.68
N ARG A 17 -29.52 -20.93 -11.65
CA ARG A 17 -28.09 -20.86 -11.87
C ARG A 17 -27.53 -20.29 -10.56
N PHE A 18 -27.03 -21.19 -9.71
CA PHE A 18 -26.19 -20.79 -8.60
C PHE A 18 -25.05 -19.98 -9.20
N ASN A 19 -25.10 -18.67 -9.00
CA ASN A 19 -23.95 -17.82 -9.18
C ASN A 19 -22.93 -18.27 -8.13
N VAL A 20 -22.12 -19.26 -8.50
CA VAL A 20 -20.85 -19.51 -7.83
C VAL A 20 -20.11 -18.20 -7.99
N ALA A 21 -20.05 -17.42 -6.92
CA ALA A 21 -19.12 -16.31 -6.81
C ALA A 21 -17.73 -16.94 -7.00
N ILE A 22 -17.21 -16.86 -8.23
CA ILE A 22 -15.82 -17.13 -8.51
C ILE A 22 -15.10 -16.15 -7.60
N ARG A 23 -14.37 -16.69 -6.62
CA ARG A 23 -13.39 -15.90 -5.87
C ARG A 23 -12.54 -15.22 -6.93
N CYS A 24 -12.63 -13.90 -7.04
CA CYS A 24 -11.64 -13.11 -7.76
C CYS A 24 -10.31 -13.33 -7.05
N LEU A 25 -9.64 -14.43 -7.40
CA LEU A 25 -8.21 -14.56 -7.19
C LEU A 25 -7.58 -13.45 -8.02
N ALA A 26 -6.69 -12.72 -7.38
CA ALA A 26 -6.09 -11.47 -7.83
C ALA A 26 -5.92 -11.41 -9.35
N SER A 27 -6.40 -10.31 -9.94
CA SER A 27 -5.88 -9.81 -11.21
C SER A 27 -4.36 -9.85 -11.13
N GLU A 28 -3.71 -10.24 -12.23
CA GLU A 28 -2.26 -10.15 -12.42
C GLU A 28 -1.66 -8.97 -11.64
N ALA A 29 -0.59 -9.21 -10.87
CA ALA A 29 0.08 -8.18 -10.07
C ALA A 29 0.56 -7.05 -11.00
N GLY A 30 -0.34 -6.10 -11.25
CA GLY A 30 -0.07 -4.89 -11.99
C GLY A 30 0.81 -4.02 -11.12
N GLY A 31 2.01 -3.74 -11.59
CA GLY A 31 2.93 -2.76 -11.02
C GLY A 31 4.24 -3.37 -10.55
N ALA A 32 5.27 -3.28 -11.39
CA ALA A 32 6.67 -3.40 -10.95
C ALA A 32 7.07 -2.24 -9.99
N THR A 33 6.22 -1.21 -9.91
CA THR A 33 6.45 0.04 -9.18
C THR A 33 5.15 0.54 -8.56
N MET A 34 5.27 1.46 -7.60
CA MET A 34 4.18 2.18 -6.96
C MET A 34 4.51 3.67 -6.86
N PRO A 35 3.53 4.58 -6.99
CA PRO A 35 3.79 6.00 -6.91
C PRO A 35 4.03 6.45 -5.47
N LEU A 36 5.19 7.05 -5.22
CA LEU A 36 5.62 7.60 -3.95
C LEU A 36 5.48 9.13 -3.94
N THR A 37 4.90 9.64 -2.87
CA THR A 37 5.03 11.03 -2.43
C THR A 37 5.72 11.04 -1.07
N PHE A 38 6.87 11.72 -0.97
CA PHE A 38 7.64 11.81 0.27
C PHE A 38 8.20 13.21 0.47
N GLY A 39 8.01 13.76 1.67
CA GLY A 39 8.51 15.09 2.01
C GLY A 39 8.34 15.47 3.48
N SER A 40 8.97 16.59 3.82
CA SER A 40 8.74 17.38 5.02
C SER A 40 8.03 18.69 4.68
N PRO A 41 7.51 19.46 5.66
CA PRO A 41 6.92 20.78 5.41
C PRO A 41 7.87 21.75 4.68
N GLN A 42 9.18 21.56 4.82
CA GLN A 42 10.19 22.40 4.18
C GLN A 42 10.55 21.94 2.78
N THR A 43 10.55 20.64 2.50
CA THR A 43 11.04 20.09 1.23
C THR A 43 10.32 18.80 0.85
N ALA A 44 9.80 18.76 -0.38
CA ALA A 44 9.29 17.54 -0.99
C ALA A 44 10.43 16.84 -1.76
N TYR A 45 10.75 15.60 -1.37
CA TYR A 45 11.77 14.78 -2.03
C TYR A 45 11.20 14.02 -3.23
N TYR A 46 9.95 13.55 -3.12
CA TYR A 46 9.24 12.81 -4.15
C TYR A 46 7.82 13.34 -4.30
N HIS A 47 7.37 13.43 -5.54
CA HIS A 47 6.01 13.83 -5.86
C HIS A 47 5.46 12.92 -6.96
N ASN A 48 4.69 11.91 -6.56
CA ASN A 48 4.08 10.93 -7.46
C ASN A 48 5.10 10.28 -8.41
N VAL A 49 6.19 9.76 -7.82
CA VAL A 49 7.29 9.12 -8.56
C VAL A 49 7.21 7.61 -8.37
N ASP A 50 7.31 6.86 -9.44
CA ASP A 50 7.31 5.39 -9.40
C ASP A 50 8.57 4.84 -8.70
N VAL A 51 8.36 4.02 -7.68
CA VAL A 51 9.42 3.35 -6.91
C VAL A 51 9.10 1.87 -6.73
N LYS A 52 10.13 1.04 -6.53
CA LYS A 52 9.96 -0.42 -6.39
C LYS A 52 9.58 -0.84 -4.98
N GLN A 53 10.20 -0.20 -3.99
CA GLN A 53 10.02 -0.55 -2.59
C GLN A 53 10.37 0.64 -1.71
N VAL A 54 9.69 0.75 -0.57
CA VAL A 54 10.01 1.72 0.47
C VAL A 54 10.02 1.03 1.82
N ASP A 55 11.14 1.13 2.54
CA ASP A 55 11.27 0.62 3.90
C ASP A 55 11.13 1.77 4.89
N VAL A 56 10.22 1.62 5.85
CA VAL A 56 9.90 2.67 6.82
C VAL A 56 9.98 2.17 8.27
N PRO A 57 10.55 2.98 9.19
CA PRO A 57 10.56 2.67 10.61
C PRO A 57 9.21 2.99 11.25
N SER A 58 8.69 2.06 12.05
CA SER A 58 7.38 2.17 12.74
C SER A 58 7.46 1.72 14.19
N GLY A 59 6.41 2.02 14.97
CA GLY A 59 6.28 1.67 16.39
C GLY A 59 6.61 0.22 16.72
N THR A 60 6.18 -0.72 15.88
CA THR A 60 6.33 -2.17 16.09
C THR A 60 7.58 -2.78 15.45
N GLY A 61 8.32 -2.01 14.65
CA GLY A 61 9.49 -2.48 13.89
C GLY A 61 9.63 -1.73 12.58
N THR A 62 10.39 -2.26 11.64
CA THR A 62 10.54 -1.70 10.28
C THR A 62 9.71 -2.55 9.32
N PHE A 63 8.95 -1.91 8.42
CA PHE A 63 8.21 -2.63 7.39
C PHE A 63 8.62 -2.16 6.00
N GLY A 64 8.78 -3.13 5.09
CA GLY A 64 9.02 -2.90 3.67
C GLY A 64 7.72 -2.94 2.89
N ILE A 65 7.49 -1.91 2.10
CA ILE A 65 6.25 -1.69 1.37
C ILE A 65 6.55 -1.91 -0.11
N LEU A 66 5.84 -2.86 -0.71
CA LEU A 66 5.91 -3.21 -2.12
C LEU A 66 4.61 -2.81 -2.84
N PRO A 67 4.56 -2.82 -4.18
CA PRO A 67 3.33 -2.55 -4.93
C PRO A 67 2.21 -3.51 -4.53
N ASN A 68 0.96 -3.03 -4.51
CA ASN A 68 -0.22 -3.78 -4.06
C ASN A 68 -0.17 -4.22 -2.59
N HIS A 69 0.45 -3.42 -1.71
CA HIS A 69 0.40 -3.63 -0.27
C HIS A 69 -1.00 -3.35 0.29
N VAL A 70 -1.36 -4.02 1.40
CA VAL A 70 -2.64 -3.80 2.08
C VAL A 70 -2.75 -2.35 2.55
N PRO A 71 -3.89 -1.66 2.31
CA PRO A 71 -4.12 -0.30 2.78
C PRO A 71 -3.87 -0.19 4.28
N THR A 72 -2.98 0.70 4.67
CA THR A 72 -2.49 0.80 6.05
C THR A 72 -2.15 2.25 6.37
N LEU A 73 -2.50 2.66 7.58
CA LEU A 73 -2.05 3.92 8.19
C LEU A 73 -1.11 3.58 9.35
N ALA A 74 0.07 4.18 9.35
CA ALA A 74 1.07 3.97 10.39
C ALA A 74 1.77 5.28 10.78
N VAL A 75 2.28 5.31 12.01
CA VAL A 75 3.09 6.41 12.52
C VAL A 75 4.56 6.03 12.38
N LEU A 76 5.36 6.96 11.85
CA LEU A 76 6.81 6.79 11.72
C LEU A 76 7.49 6.98 13.06
N ARG A 77 8.47 6.13 13.35
CA ARG A 77 9.42 6.36 14.45
C ARG A 77 10.70 7.03 13.94
N PRO A 78 11.45 7.72 14.83
CA PRO A 78 12.77 8.23 14.48
C PRO A 78 13.64 7.10 13.92
N GLY A 79 14.22 7.32 12.74
CA GLY A 79 14.99 6.30 12.06
C GLY A 79 15.28 6.62 10.59
N VAL A 80 15.72 5.61 9.85
CA VAL A 80 16.09 5.75 8.45
C VAL A 80 15.02 5.14 7.56
N VAL A 81 14.47 5.96 6.66
CA VAL A 81 13.63 5.54 5.55
C VAL A 81 14.54 5.24 4.35
N THR A 82 14.30 4.09 3.72
CA THR A 82 15.05 3.67 2.53
C THR A 82 14.12 3.55 1.34
N VAL A 83 14.42 4.26 0.27
CA VAL A 83 13.65 4.25 -0.99
C VAL A 83 14.45 3.51 -2.05
N PHE A 84 13.86 2.46 -2.61
CA PHE A 84 14.43 1.69 -3.72
C PHE A 84 13.80 2.16 -5.03
N GLU A 85 14.61 2.84 -5.84
CA GLU A 85 14.24 3.32 -7.17
C GLU A 85 14.51 2.23 -8.22
N ASP A 86 14.28 2.54 -9.50
CA ASP A 86 14.58 1.60 -10.58
C ASP A 86 16.07 1.22 -10.62
N GLU A 87 16.93 2.22 -10.47
CA GLU A 87 18.38 2.10 -10.40
C GLU A 87 18.91 2.87 -9.17
N GLY A 88 19.08 2.16 -8.06
CA GLY A 88 19.73 2.68 -6.87
C GLY A 88 18.85 2.72 -5.63
N THR A 89 19.41 3.27 -4.56
CA THR A 89 18.78 3.33 -3.24
C THR A 89 19.11 4.66 -2.60
N LYS A 90 18.09 5.39 -2.16
CA LYS A 90 18.25 6.64 -1.41
C LYS A 90 17.81 6.46 0.03
N LYS A 91 18.55 7.06 0.96
CA LYS A 91 18.30 6.92 2.39
C LYS A 91 18.09 8.29 3.01
N TYR A 92 17.08 8.37 3.86
CA TYR A 92 16.68 9.60 4.52
C TYR A 92 16.55 9.31 6.00
N PHE A 93 17.16 10.14 6.83
CA PHE A 93 16.83 10.17 8.24
C PHE A 93 15.51 10.92 8.41
N VAL A 94 14.62 10.38 9.24
CA VAL A 94 13.30 10.94 9.54
C VAL A 94 13.14 11.02 11.05
N SER A 95 12.66 12.15 11.56
CA SER A 95 12.39 12.35 12.98
C SER A 95 11.09 11.67 13.43
N SER A 96 9.98 12.04 12.81
CA SER A 96 8.63 11.58 13.13
C SER A 96 7.74 11.77 11.89
N GLY A 97 6.54 11.20 11.89
CA GLY A 97 5.61 11.42 10.79
C GLY A 97 4.56 10.34 10.63
N THR A 98 3.99 10.27 9.43
CA THR A 98 2.94 9.32 9.07
C THR A 98 3.22 8.67 7.71
N VAL A 99 2.82 7.41 7.60
CA VAL A 99 2.78 6.66 6.35
C VAL A 99 1.33 6.27 6.05
N THR A 100 0.93 6.56 4.83
CA THR A 100 -0.37 6.18 4.28
C THR A 100 -0.17 5.36 3.02
N ILE A 101 -0.70 4.15 3.03
CA ILE A 101 -0.80 3.27 1.88
C ILE A 101 -2.26 3.23 1.47
N ASN A 102 -2.55 3.71 0.27
CA ASN A 102 -3.91 3.80 -0.27
C ASN A 102 -4.32 2.51 -0.99
N GLU A 103 -5.61 2.36 -1.28
CA GLU A 103 -6.17 1.23 -2.04
C GLU A 103 -5.70 1.17 -3.50
N ASP A 104 -5.31 2.31 -4.07
CA ASP A 104 -4.75 2.42 -5.42
C ASP A 104 -3.24 2.12 -5.48
N SER A 105 -2.66 1.58 -4.39
CA SER A 105 -1.21 1.38 -4.20
C SER A 105 -0.37 2.65 -4.16
N SER A 106 -0.97 3.85 -4.09
CA SER A 106 -0.21 5.07 -3.89
C SER A 106 0.30 5.18 -2.46
N LEU A 107 1.55 5.61 -2.32
CA LEU A 107 2.25 5.70 -1.06
C LEU A 107 2.57 7.14 -0.69
N GLN A 108 2.17 7.54 0.50
CA GLN A 108 2.45 8.87 1.03
C GLN A 108 3.22 8.75 2.34
N VAL A 109 4.44 9.25 2.36
CA VAL A 109 5.29 9.36 3.55
C VAL A 109 5.44 10.83 3.86
N LEU A 110 4.93 11.27 5.01
CA LEU A 110 5.05 12.67 5.43
C LEU A 110 5.80 12.68 6.75
N ALA A 111 6.96 13.32 6.73
CA ALA A 111 7.82 13.48 7.90
C ALA A 111 7.70 14.90 8.45
N GLU A 112 7.88 15.07 9.76
CA GLU A 112 8.06 16.40 10.35
C GLU A 112 9.40 17.00 9.92
N GLU A 113 10.47 16.24 10.11
CA GLU A 113 11.80 16.54 9.60
C GLU A 113 12.36 15.34 8.84
N ALA A 114 12.94 15.59 7.68
CA ALA A 114 13.58 14.59 6.86
C ALA A 114 14.86 15.18 6.27
N VAL A 115 15.95 14.41 6.29
CA VAL A 115 17.26 14.84 5.79
C VAL A 115 17.93 13.69 5.04
N PRO A 116 18.51 13.92 3.85
CA PRO A 116 19.33 12.91 3.16
C PRO A 116 20.52 12.50 4.02
N LEU A 117 20.84 11.20 4.08
CA LEU A 117 21.93 10.72 4.94
C LEU A 117 23.29 11.32 4.57
N GLU A 118 23.49 11.73 3.32
CA GLU A 118 24.74 12.33 2.84
C GLU A 118 25.00 13.72 3.44
N GLN A 119 23.96 14.38 3.97
CA GLN A 119 24.04 15.71 4.58
C GLN A 119 24.20 15.65 6.10
N LEU A 120 24.15 14.46 6.70
CA LEU A 120 24.29 14.28 8.14
C LEU A 120 25.76 14.13 8.52
N ASP A 121 26.22 15.00 9.41
CA ASP A 121 27.53 14.87 10.05
C ASP A 121 27.42 14.00 11.32
N MET A 122 28.26 12.96 11.37
CA MET A 122 28.32 12.01 12.48
C MET A 122 28.87 12.65 13.77
N SER A 123 29.48 13.84 13.70
CA SER A 123 29.98 14.52 14.90
C SER A 123 28.87 15.13 15.78
N VAL A 124 27.66 15.34 15.23
CA VAL A 124 26.53 16.00 15.91
C VAL A 124 25.36 15.03 16.19
N SER A 125 25.49 13.76 15.81
CA SER A 125 24.38 12.79 15.83
C SER A 125 23.86 12.40 17.21
N ASP A 126 24.60 12.69 18.30
CA ASP A 126 24.20 12.36 19.68
C ASP A 126 22.97 13.14 20.16
N VAL A 127 22.58 14.21 19.47
CA VAL A 127 21.44 15.08 19.87
C VAL A 127 20.11 14.62 19.26
N ILE A 128 20.13 13.74 18.25
CA ILE A 128 18.95 13.40 17.44
C ILE A 128 18.29 12.08 17.90
N VAL A 129 18.83 11.41 18.94
CA VAL A 129 18.30 10.14 19.48
C VAL A 129 17.95 10.24 20.96
#